data_AF-A0A7J5VRI2-F1
#
_entry.id   AF-A0A7J5VRI2-F1
#
_cell.length_a   1.000
_cell.length_b   1.000
_cell.length_c   1.000
_cell.angle_alpha   90.00
_cell.angle_beta   90.00
_cell.angle_gamma   90.00
#
_symmetry.space_group_name_H-M   'P 1'
#
loop_
_entity.id
_entity.type
_entity.pdbx_description
1 polymer ?
#
loop_
_entity_poly.entity_id
_entity_poly.type
_entity_poly.pdbx_seq_one_letter_code
_entity_poly.pdbx_strand_id
1 'polypeptide(L)' 'MARKTLYELTHDKPEIEIEEVDIVTNPLRAWKDGVRFIPTLKCGDKTLSGVFLSREEIQDFLETAGR' A
#
# COMPACT_ATOMS: atom_id res chain seq x y z
N MET A 1 -11.47 1.68 -3.39
CA MET A 1 -10.94 1.14 -4.66
C MET A 1 -9.54 0.57 -4.49
N ALA A 2 -8.56 1.36 -4.02
CA ALA A 2 -7.17 0.92 -3.85
C ALA A 2 -6.99 -0.46 -3.19
N ARG A 3 -7.67 -0.72 -2.05
CA ARG A 3 -7.65 -2.03 -1.37
C ARG A 3 -8.05 -3.18 -2.30
N LYS A 4 -9.21 -3.07 -2.96
CA LYS A 4 -9.72 -4.09 -3.87
C LYS A 4 -8.74 -4.34 -5.02
N THR A 5 -8.26 -3.26 -5.64
CA THR A 5 -7.29 -3.33 -6.73
C THR A 5 -5.97 -3.98 -6.31
N LEU A 6 -5.49 -3.69 -5.10
CA LEU A 6 -4.30 -4.34 -4.54
C LEU A 6 -4.50 -5.85 -4.41
N TYR A 7 -5.59 -6.30 -3.76
CA TYR A 7 -5.90 -7.72 -3.62
C TYR A 7 -6.07 -8.44 -4.97
N GLU A 8 -6.67 -7.79 -5.97
CA GLU A 8 -6.78 -8.33 -7.32
C GLU A 8 -5.41 -8.50 -8.01
N LEU A 9 -4.50 -7.53 -7.83
CA LEU A 9 -3.16 -7.55 -8.44
C LEU A 9 -2.18 -8.52 -7.75
N THR A 10 -2.43 -8.86 -6.49
CA THR A 10 -1.59 -9.77 -5.71
C THR A 10 -2.21 -11.17 -5.56
N HIS A 11 -3.39 -11.42 -6.12
CA HIS A 11 -4.11 -12.70 -5.97
C HIS A 11 -3.25 -13.91 -6.36
N ASP A 12 -2.49 -13.77 -7.44
CA ASP A 12 -1.63 -14.83 -7.99
C ASP A 12 -0.15 -14.69 -7.57
N LYS A 13 0.15 -13.83 -6.59
CA LYS A 13 1.51 -13.53 -6.12
C LYS A 13 1.67 -13.95 -4.66
N PRO A 14 1.85 -15.25 -4.37
CA PRO A 14 1.93 -15.76 -3.00
C PRO A 14 3.11 -15.22 -2.20
N GLU A 15 4.11 -14.63 -2.87
CA GLU A 15 5.25 -13.95 -2.26
C GLU A 15 4.91 -12.58 -1.65
N ILE A 16 3.72 -12.02 -1.94
CA ILE A 16 3.30 -10.71 -1.43
C ILE A 16 2.34 -10.90 -0.27
N GLU A 17 2.79 -10.52 0.93
CA GLU A 17 1.94 -10.42 2.11
C GLU A 17 1.32 -9.02 2.19
N ILE A 18 -0.01 -8.95 2.37
CA ILE A 18 -0.74 -7.69 2.55
C ILE A 18 -1.12 -7.56 4.01
N GLU A 19 -0.66 -6.48 4.63
CA GLU A 19 -1.09 -6.07 5.96
C GLU A 19 -1.95 -4.79 5.89
N GLU A 20 -3.15 -4.84 6.47
CA GLU A 20 -4.04 -3.67 6.55
C GLU A 20 -3.81 -2.94 7.88
N VAL A 21 -3.43 -1.66 7.79
CA VAL A 21 -3.22 -0.79 8.95
C VAL A 21 -4.25 0.32 8.94
N ASP A 22 -5.14 0.30 9.92
CA ASP A 22 -6.04 1.42 10.18
C ASP A 22 -5.29 2.51 10.96
N ILE A 23 -5.10 3.66 10.31
CA ILE A 23 -4.36 4.80 10.86
C ILE A 23 -5.06 5.47 12.04
N VAL A 24 -6.39 5.32 12.17
CA VAL A 24 -7.18 5.90 13.26
C VAL A 24 -6.96 5.09 14.54
N THR A 25 -6.87 3.77 14.42
CA THR A 25 -6.63 2.87 15.56
C THR A 25 -5.14 2.71 15.89
N ASN A 26 -4.25 2.90 14.91
CA ASN A 26 -2.80 2.74 15.07
C ASN A 26 -1.98 3.99 14.63
N PRO A 27 -2.27 5.19 15.17
CA PRO A 27 -1.66 6.44 14.70
C PRO A 27 -0.15 6.51 14.91
N LEU A 28 0.36 5.94 16.02
CA LEU A 28 1.79 5.88 16.30
C LEU A 28 2.55 5.06 15.25
N ARG A 29 1.95 3.97 14.77
CA ARG A 29 2.54 3.13 13.73
C ARG A 29 2.57 3.88 12.39
N ALA A 30 1.43 4.43 11.99
CA ALA A 30 1.33 5.22 10.77
C ALA A 30 2.38 6.34 10.73
N TRP A 31 2.57 7.07 11.83
CA TRP A 31 3.60 8.11 11.92
C TRP A 31 5.03 7.60 11.85
N LYS A 32 5.35 6.50 12.55
CA LYS A 32 6.68 5.86 12.46
C LYS A 32 6.98 5.43 11.02
N ASP A 33 5.95 4.99 10.31
CA ASP A 33 6.03 4.57 8.92
C ASP A 33 6.03 5.73 7.92
N GLY A 34 5.93 6.98 8.40
CA GLY A 34 5.87 8.19 7.58
C GLY A 34 4.50 8.44 6.93
N VAL A 35 3.52 7.60 7.23
CA VAL A 35 2.15 7.66 6.68
C VAL A 35 1.34 8.69 7.45
N ARG A 36 1.00 9.79 6.78
CA ARG A 36 0.19 10.90 7.32
C ARG A 36 -1.15 11.07 6.61
N PHE A 37 -1.39 10.30 5.56
CA PHE A 37 -2.55 10.43 4.69
C PHE A 37 -3.00 9.07 4.17
N ILE A 38 -4.29 8.93 3.87
CA ILE A 38 -4.88 7.74 3.26
C ILE A 38 -5.65 8.11 1.99
N PRO A 39 -5.65 7.25 0.96
CA PRO A 39 -4.97 5.95 0.88
C PRO A 39 -3.45 6.04 0.67
N THR A 40 -2.69 5.15 1.33
CA THR A 40 -1.24 4.98 1.16
C THR A 40 -0.86 3.50 1.15
N LEU A 41 0.00 3.10 0.23
CA LEU A 41 0.70 1.80 0.22
C LEU A 41 2.15 2.00 0.63
N LYS A 42 2.68 1.09 1.45
CA LYS A 42 4.07 1.10 1.91
C LYS A 42 4.69 -0.28 1.73
N CYS A 43 5.92 -0.33 1.26
CA CYS A 43 6.72 -1.54 1.17
C CYS A 43 8.18 -1.15 1.46
N GLY A 44 8.70 -1.58 2.62
CA GLY A 44 9.98 -1.12 3.13
C GLY A 44 10.05 0.41 3.21
N ASP A 45 11.05 0.99 2.55
CA ASP A 45 11.28 2.43 2.48
C ASP A 45 10.49 3.14 1.38
N LYS A 46 9.76 2.40 0.53
CA LYS A 46 8.96 2.96 -0.56
C LYS A 46 7.52 3.18 -0.12
N THR A 47 6.94 4.28 -0.60
CA THR A 47 5.55 4.67 -0.34
C THR A 47 4.89 5.22 -1.58
N LEU A 48 3.63 4.83 -1.80
CA LEU A 48 2.73 5.41 -2.78
C LEU A 48 1.52 5.99 -2.04
N SER A 49 1.33 7.31 -2.14
CA SER A 49 0.25 8.04 -1.45
C SER A 49 -0.50 8.93 -2.43
N GLY A 50 -1.81 9.04 -2.27
CA GLY A 50 -2.63 9.91 -3.11
C GLY A 50 -4.10 9.88 -2.72
N VAL A 51 -4.89 10.85 -3.17
CA VAL A 51 -6.35 10.89 -2.90
C VAL A 51 -7.05 9.71 -3.57
N PHE A 52 -6.57 9.32 -4.74
CA PHE A 52 -7.02 8.16 -5.48
C PHE A 52 -5.78 7.47 -6.07
N LEU A 53 -5.63 6.18 -5.80
CA LEU A 53 -4.58 5.36 -6.41
C LEU A 53 -5.22 4.56 -7.52
N SER A 54 -4.78 4.80 -8.76
CA SER A 54 -5.21 4.06 -9.93
C SER A 54 -4.60 2.66 -9.95
N ARG A 55 -5.16 1.77 -10.78
CA ARG A 55 -4.65 0.41 -10.94
C ARG A 55 -3.23 0.37 -11.48
N GLU A 56 -2.92 1.25 -12.43
CA GLU A 56 -1.59 1.36 -13.04
C GLU A 56 -0.55 1.80 -12.01
N GLU A 57 -0.83 2.84 -11.21
CA GLU A 57 0.08 3.29 -10.15
C GLU A 57 0.34 2.20 -9.10
N ILE A 58 -0.69 1.44 -8.71
CA ILE A 58 -0.53 0.32 -7.77
C ILE A 58 0.33 -0.79 -8.41
N GLN A 59 0.10 -1.10 -9.69
CA GLN A 59 0.88 -2.11 -10.40
C GLN A 59 2.36 -1.70 -10.50
N ASP A 60 2.64 -0.48 -10.94
CA ASP A 60 4.00 0.07 -11.04
C ASP A 60 4.70 0.09 -9.67
N PHE A 61 3.96 0.43 -8.62
CA PHE A 61 4.48 0.37 -7.26
C PHE A 61 4.86 -1.04 -6.85
N LEU A 62 4.03 -2.05 -7.15
CA LEU A 62 4.33 -3.45 -6.83
C LEU A 62 5.56 -3.95 -7.61
N GLU A 63 5.70 -3.59 -8.88
CA GLU A 63 6.85 -4.00 -9.71
C GLU A 63 8.16 -3.35 -9.26
N THR A 64 8.09 -2.11 -8.76
CA THR A 64 9.28 -1.40 -8.28
C THR A 64 9.62 -1.70 -6.83
N ALA A 65 8.64 -2.00 -5.98
CA ALA A 65 8.83 -2.23 -4.54
C ALA A 65 9.02 -3.70 -4.16
N GLY A 66 8.50 -4.66 -4.95
CA GLY A 66 8.69 -6.10 -4.74
C GLY A 66 10.03 -6.66 -5.24
N ARG A 67 11.07 -5.83 -5.39
CA ARG A 67 12.42 -6.21 -5.82
C ARG A 67 13.43 -6.12 -4.68
#